data_AF-A0A9D5F9C4-F1
#
_entry.id   AF-A0A9D5F9C4-F1
#
_cell.length_a   1.000
_cell.length_b   1.000
_cell.length_c   1.000
_cell.angle_alpha   90.00
_cell.angle_beta   90.00
_cell.angle_gamma   90.00
#
_symmetry.space_group_name_H-M   'P 1'
#
loop_
_entity.id
_entity.type
_entity.pdbx_description
1 polymer ?
#
loop_
_entity_poly.entity_id
_entity_poly.type
_entity_poly.pdbx_seq_one_letter_code
_entity_poly.pdbx_strand_id
1 'polypeptide(L)'
;LLQIVSVLSLIVGRHWQALLYNPGGFGREFRAIRIPLGPAMLLLALMLLGPNLGAQMAMLTPLCSVPLVFAGLALIHGLVGQKRLAGFWLVGLYVTLLLFMQLIYPLLVVLAIVDSLIDFRGRHVSKDTDSANGEG
;
A
#
# COMPACT_ATOMS: atom_id res chain seq x y z
N LEU A 1 12.95 10.06 9.00
CA LEU A 1 14.00 9.03 8.87
C LEU A 1 13.72 7.80 9.73
N LEU A 2 13.58 7.95 11.06
CA LEU A 2 13.37 6.82 11.99
C LEU A 2 12.20 5.90 11.61
N GLN A 3 11.01 6.45 11.33
CA GLN A 3 9.85 5.64 10.92
C GLN A 3 10.10 4.78 9.66
N ILE A 4 10.85 5.29 8.67
CA ILE A 4 11.15 4.54 7.45
C ILE A 4 12.08 3.38 7.80
N VAL A 5 13.11 3.63 8.60
CA VAL A 5 14.04 2.58 9.07
C VAL A 5 13.29 1.52 9.89
N SER A 6 12.38 1.92 10.76
CA SER A 6 11.54 0.99 11.54
C SER A 6 10.67 0.13 10.62
N VAL A 7 9.96 0.74 9.66
CA VAL A 7 9.12 -0.01 8.71
C VAL A 7 9.96 -0.95 7.85
N LEU A 8 11.10 -0.50 7.34
CA LEU A 8 12.02 -1.36 6.58
C LEU A 8 12.54 -2.52 7.41
N SER A 9 12.89 -2.29 8.68
CA SER A 9 13.35 -3.34 9.59
C SER A 9 12.25 -4.40 9.82
N LEU A 10 11.00 -3.97 10.00
CA LEU A 10 9.86 -4.89 10.11
C LEU A 10 9.61 -5.66 8.82
N ILE A 11 9.71 -5.00 7.66
CA ILE A 11 9.58 -5.64 6.34
C ILE A 11 10.65 -6.72 6.15
N VAL A 12 11.91 -6.42 6.48
CA VAL A 12 13.02 -7.38 6.40
C VAL A 12 12.79 -8.54 7.36
N GLY A 13 12.41 -8.27 8.60
CA GLY A 13 12.08 -9.30 9.58
C GLY A 13 10.97 -10.23 9.09
N ARG A 14 9.89 -9.68 8.54
CA ARG A 14 8.80 -10.47 7.95
C ARG A 14 9.25 -11.25 6.72
N HIS A 15 10.11 -10.68 5.89
CA HIS A 15 10.69 -11.36 4.73
C HIS A 15 11.52 -12.58 5.13
N TRP A 16 12.42 -12.44 6.11
CA TRP A 16 13.20 -13.55 6.65
C TRP A 16 12.32 -14.61 7.31
N GLN A 17 11.30 -14.20 8.05
CA GLN A 17 10.33 -15.14 8.61
C GLN A 17 9.61 -15.93 7.51
N ALA A 18 9.21 -15.29 6.42
CA ALA A 18 8.60 -15.98 5.28
C ALA A 18 9.59 -16.94 4.61
N LEU A 19 10.86 -16.56 4.43
CA LEU A 19 11.86 -17.45 3.85
C LEU A 19 12.03 -18.75 4.64
N LEU A 20 11.99 -18.69 5.98
CA LEU A 20 12.18 -19.85 6.85
C LEU A 20 10.91 -20.70 7.01
N TYR A 21 9.74 -20.06 7.13
CA TYR A 21 8.51 -20.75 7.54
C TYR A 21 7.39 -20.80 6.48
N ASN A 22 7.44 -19.94 5.46
CA ASN A 22 6.42 -19.86 4.40
C ASN A 22 7.01 -19.28 3.11
N PRO A 23 7.87 -20.03 2.39
CA PRO A 23 8.65 -19.50 1.28
C PRO A 23 7.74 -18.86 0.22
N GLY A 24 8.05 -17.62 -0.16
CA GLY A 24 7.23 -16.82 -1.08
C GLY A 24 5.98 -16.17 -0.47
N GLY A 25 5.67 -16.43 0.80
CA GLY A 25 4.53 -15.84 1.53
C GLY A 25 4.56 -14.31 1.59
N PHE A 26 5.73 -13.73 1.89
CA PHE A 26 5.91 -12.28 2.02
C PHE A 26 5.39 -11.50 0.81
N GLY A 27 5.65 -11.97 -0.41
CA GLY A 27 5.19 -11.28 -1.62
C GLY A 27 3.66 -11.18 -1.69
N ARG A 28 2.94 -12.23 -1.28
CA ARG A 28 1.47 -12.23 -1.25
C ARG A 28 0.94 -11.25 -0.19
N GLU A 29 1.56 -11.26 0.98
CA GLU A 29 1.18 -10.42 2.12
C GLU A 29 1.47 -8.94 1.89
N PHE A 30 2.67 -8.62 1.39
CA PHE A 30 3.03 -7.24 1.04
C PHE A 30 2.07 -6.69 0.00
N ARG A 31 1.78 -7.47 -1.05
CA ARG A 31 0.75 -7.09 -2.01
C ARG A 31 -0.58 -6.90 -1.31
N ALA A 32 -0.98 -7.71 -0.33
CA ALA A 32 -2.27 -7.57 0.35
C ALA A 32 -2.40 -6.34 1.27
N ILE A 33 -1.33 -5.58 1.51
CA ILE A 33 -1.40 -4.33 2.28
C ILE A 33 -2.32 -3.35 1.55
N ARG A 34 -3.41 -3.01 2.23
CA ARG A 34 -4.39 -2.01 1.80
C ARG A 34 -4.91 -1.30 3.04
N ILE A 35 -4.96 0.03 2.98
CA ILE A 35 -5.54 0.83 4.04
C ILE A 35 -7.03 1.01 3.72
N PRO A 36 -7.95 0.72 4.66
CA PRO A 36 -9.36 0.99 4.43
C PRO A 36 -9.64 2.50 4.28
N LEU A 37 -10.73 2.86 3.61
CA LEU A 37 -11.03 4.26 3.27
C LEU A 37 -11.07 5.21 4.47
N GLY A 38 -11.72 4.82 5.57
CA GLY A 38 -11.82 5.66 6.78
C GLY A 38 -10.43 6.08 7.32
N PRO A 39 -9.56 5.12 7.67
CA PRO A 39 -8.19 5.41 8.06
C PRO A 39 -7.38 6.15 6.98
N ALA A 40 -7.53 5.80 5.71
CA ALA A 40 -6.80 6.47 4.62
C ALA A 40 -7.16 7.97 4.53
N MET A 41 -8.44 8.30 4.64
CA MET A 41 -8.92 9.69 4.65
C MET A 41 -8.50 10.44 5.92
N LEU A 42 -8.49 9.77 7.08
CA LEU A 42 -7.96 10.36 8.32
C LEU A 42 -6.49 10.72 8.17
N LEU A 43 -5.67 9.78 7.66
CA LEU A 43 -4.25 10.01 7.42
C LEU A 43 -4.03 11.16 6.42
N LEU A 44 -4.82 11.22 5.34
CA LEU A 44 -4.78 12.30 4.36
C LEU A 44 -5.15 13.66 4.98
N ALA A 45 -6.22 13.72 5.76
CA ALA A 45 -6.68 14.93 6.42
C ALA A 45 -5.62 15.46 7.39
N LEU A 46 -5.04 14.60 8.24
CA LEU A 46 -3.96 14.97 9.15
C LEU A 46 -2.71 15.43 8.37
N MET A 47 -2.39 14.77 7.27
CA MET A 47 -1.24 15.13 6.42
C MET A 47 -1.37 16.54 5.83
N LEU A 48 -2.57 16.91 5.35
CA LEU A 48 -2.82 18.18 4.65
C LEU A 48 -3.18 19.33 5.60
N LEU A 49 -3.96 19.07 6.64
CA LEU A 49 -4.47 20.09 7.55
C LEU A 49 -3.54 20.29 8.75
N GLY A 50 -2.82 19.25 9.18
CA GLY A 50 -1.93 19.27 10.35
C GLY A 50 -0.96 20.47 10.37
N PRO A 51 -0.26 20.79 9.27
CA PRO A 51 0.64 21.94 9.24
C PRO A 51 -0.01 23.29 9.57
N ASN A 52 -1.30 23.45 9.29
CA ASN A 52 -2.05 24.68 9.54
C ASN A 52 -2.49 24.83 11.01
N LEU A 53 -2.39 23.76 11.81
CA LEU A 53 -2.82 23.73 13.21
C LEU A 53 -1.66 23.94 14.20
N GLY A 54 -0.43 24.14 13.69
CA GLY A 54 0.76 24.45 14.48
C GLY A 54 1.92 23.49 14.24
N ALA A 55 3.11 23.87 14.73
CA ALA A 55 4.36 23.14 14.48
C ALA A 55 4.30 21.67 14.95
N GLN A 56 3.64 21.41 16.07
CA GLN A 56 3.50 20.04 16.60
C GLN A 56 2.64 19.15 15.69
N MET A 57 1.59 19.72 15.09
CA MET A 57 0.72 19.01 14.16
C MET A 57 1.38 18.85 12.78
N ALA A 58 2.26 19.77 12.37
CA ALA A 58 3.08 19.63 11.16
C ALA A 58 4.01 18.40 11.22
N MET A 59 4.44 17.98 12.41
CA MET A 59 5.24 16.76 12.60
C MET A 59 4.50 15.48 12.21
N LEU A 60 3.16 15.51 12.14
CA LEU A 60 2.35 14.37 11.72
C LEU A 60 2.36 14.15 10.21
N THR A 61 2.65 15.18 9.41
CA THR A 61 2.70 15.06 7.94
C THR A 61 3.61 13.91 7.46
N PRO A 62 4.88 13.84 7.88
CA PRO A 62 5.72 12.70 7.51
C PRO A 62 5.20 11.39 8.12
N LEU A 63 4.60 11.41 9.32
CA LEU A 63 4.12 10.21 10.01
C LEU A 63 2.92 9.56 9.30
N CYS A 64 1.99 10.39 8.82
CA CYS A 64 0.79 9.92 8.11
C CYS A 64 1.09 9.54 6.66
N SER A 65 2.07 10.20 6.02
CA SER A 65 2.40 9.95 4.62
C SER A 65 3.13 8.62 4.37
N VAL A 66 3.98 8.17 5.29
CA VAL A 66 4.73 6.90 5.13
C VAL A 66 3.80 5.68 4.94
N PRO A 67 2.80 5.43 5.80
CA PRO A 67 1.85 4.34 5.59
C PRO A 67 1.13 4.41 4.24
N LEU A 68 0.70 5.61 3.81
CA LEU A 68 0.05 5.81 2.52
C LEU A 68 0.99 5.48 1.36
N VAL A 69 2.25 5.89 1.42
CA VAL A 69 3.24 5.57 0.37
C VAL A 69 3.49 4.06 0.29
N PHE A 70 3.64 3.37 1.43
CA PHE A 70 3.81 1.92 1.43
C PHE A 70 2.57 1.18 0.91
N ALA A 71 1.36 1.68 1.19
CA ALA A 71 0.14 1.16 0.60
C ALA A 71 0.10 1.38 -0.94
N GLY A 72 0.55 2.54 -1.43
CA GLY A 72 0.70 2.80 -2.86
C GLY A 72 1.71 1.85 -3.53
N LEU A 73 2.85 1.58 -2.87
CA LEU A 73 3.83 0.60 -3.34
C LEU A 73 3.24 -0.82 -3.38
N ALA A 74 2.50 -1.21 -2.34
CA ALA A 74 1.81 -2.50 -2.27
C ALA A 74 0.80 -2.67 -3.40
N LEU A 75 0.04 -1.61 -3.74
CA LEU A 75 -0.86 -1.59 -4.89
C LEU A 75 -0.12 -1.85 -6.20
N ILE A 76 0.97 -1.13 -6.48
CA ILE A 76 1.71 -1.30 -7.75
C ILE A 76 2.29 -2.72 -7.85
N HIS A 77 2.85 -3.25 -6.75
CA HIS A 77 3.30 -4.65 -6.71
C HIS A 77 2.14 -5.63 -6.92
N GLY A 78 0.98 -5.32 -6.35
CA GLY A 78 -0.30 -6.01 -6.55
C GLY A 78 -0.66 -6.10 -8.03
N LEU A 79 -0.70 -4.95 -8.71
CA LEU A 79 -1.08 -4.83 -10.12
C LEU A 79 -0.08 -5.51 -11.05
N VAL A 80 1.23 -5.36 -10.82
CA VAL A 80 2.27 -6.04 -11.60
C VAL A 80 2.11 -7.57 -11.50
N GLY A 81 1.87 -8.08 -10.28
CA GLY A 81 1.64 -9.51 -10.06
C GLY A 81 0.34 -10.02 -10.69
N GLN A 82 -0.77 -9.30 -10.52
CA GLN A 82 -2.08 -9.68 -11.06
C GLN A 82 -2.11 -9.65 -12.59
N LYS A 83 -1.55 -8.60 -13.19
CA LYS A 83 -1.50 -8.43 -14.66
C LYS A 83 -0.34 -9.19 -15.32
N ARG A 84 0.41 -9.99 -14.54
CA ARG A 84 1.58 -10.76 -15.00
C ARG A 84 2.57 -9.90 -15.81
N LEU A 85 2.75 -8.64 -15.39
CA LEU A 85 3.67 -7.72 -16.04
C LEU A 85 5.12 -8.12 -15.75
N ALA A 86 6.02 -7.73 -16.65
CA ALA A 86 7.45 -7.97 -16.46
C ALA A 86 7.96 -7.27 -15.19
N GLY A 87 8.85 -7.94 -14.44
CA GLY A 87 9.48 -7.36 -13.24
C GLY A 87 10.23 -6.05 -13.50
N PHE A 88 10.61 -5.78 -14.76
CA PHE A 88 11.21 -4.52 -15.19
C PHE A 88 10.38 -3.28 -14.83
N TRP A 89 9.05 -3.37 -14.79
CA TRP A 89 8.19 -2.26 -14.38
C TRP A 89 8.46 -1.81 -12.94
N LEU A 90 8.80 -2.75 -12.04
CA LEU A 90 9.17 -2.42 -10.67
C LEU A 90 10.55 -1.76 -10.60
N VAL A 91 11.49 -2.20 -11.45
CA VAL A 91 12.79 -1.52 -11.58
C VAL A 91 12.58 -0.06 -12.01
N GLY A 92 11.77 0.17 -13.05
CA GLY A 92 11.41 1.51 -13.49
C GLY A 92 10.74 2.35 -12.39
N LEU A 93 9.84 1.75 -11.60
CA LEU A 93 9.22 2.40 -10.44
C LEU A 93 10.27 2.87 -9.43
N TYR A 94 11.20 2.02 -9.03
CA TYR A 94 12.21 2.38 -8.02
C TYR A 94 13.22 3.40 -8.54
N VAL A 95 13.66 3.29 -9.79
CA VAL A 95 14.54 4.29 -10.42
C VAL A 95 13.84 5.64 -10.51
N THR A 96 12.59 5.68 -10.97
CA THR A 96 11.84 6.93 -11.06
C THR A 96 11.48 7.49 -9.69
N LEU A 97 11.20 6.65 -8.68
CA LEU A 97 11.02 7.09 -7.30
C LEU A 97 12.27 7.77 -6.75
N LEU A 98 13.46 7.26 -7.09
CA LEU A 98 14.73 7.85 -6.65
C LEU A 98 15.03 9.17 -7.38
N LEU A 99 14.88 9.20 -8.71
CA LEU A 99 15.21 10.37 -9.53
C LEU A 99 14.15 11.50 -9.45
N PHE A 100 12.88 11.12 -9.34
CA PHE A 100 11.72 12.02 -9.39
C PHE A 100 10.88 11.90 -8.11
N MET A 101 11.54 11.80 -6.95
CA MET A 101 10.86 11.57 -5.67
C MET A 101 9.75 12.59 -5.38
N GLN A 102 9.97 13.87 -5.71
CA GLN A 102 8.99 14.94 -5.51
C GLN A 102 7.67 14.70 -6.27
N LEU A 103 7.72 13.98 -7.41
CA LEU A 103 6.54 13.67 -8.22
C LEU A 103 5.96 12.28 -7.88
N ILE A 104 6.81 11.27 -7.73
CA ILE A 104 6.36 9.89 -7.51
C ILE A 104 5.80 9.70 -6.10
N TYR A 105 6.38 10.37 -5.10
CA TYR A 105 5.91 10.27 -3.71
C TYR A 105 4.43 10.66 -3.53
N PRO A 106 3.97 11.87 -3.93
CA PRO A 106 2.56 12.22 -3.83
C PRO A 106 1.66 11.36 -4.73
N LEU A 107 2.17 10.89 -5.87
CA LEU A 107 1.43 9.96 -6.72
C LEU A 107 1.14 8.64 -5.99
N LEU A 108 2.10 8.09 -5.24
CA LEU A 108 1.89 6.89 -4.42
C LEU A 108 0.83 7.11 -3.34
N VAL A 109 0.81 8.30 -2.73
CA VAL A 109 -0.25 8.67 -1.77
C VAL A 109 -1.62 8.67 -2.44
N VAL A 110 -1.75 9.34 -3.59
CA VAL A 110 -3.01 9.37 -4.35
C VAL A 110 -3.45 7.95 -4.73
N LEU A 111 -2.53 7.12 -5.22
CA LEU A 111 -2.81 5.72 -5.56
C LEU A 111 -3.33 4.93 -4.37
N ALA A 112 -2.77 5.13 -3.16
CA ALA A 112 -3.28 4.50 -1.95
C ALA A 112 -4.72 4.92 -1.62
N ILE A 113 -5.05 6.21 -1.78
CA ILE A 113 -6.43 6.70 -1.58
C ILE A 113 -7.37 6.09 -2.63
N VAL A 114 -6.93 6.02 -3.88
CA VAL A 114 -7.72 5.43 -4.97
C VAL A 114 -7.96 3.94 -4.76
N ASP A 115 -6.95 3.18 -4.29
CA ASP A 115 -7.12 1.78 -3.88
C ASP A 115 -8.03 1.61 -2.65
N SER A 116 -8.08 2.62 -1.78
CA SER A 116 -9.00 2.61 -0.64
C SER A 116 -10.45 2.85 -1.08
N LEU A 117 -10.68 3.69 -2.09
CA LEU A 117 -11.99 4.03 -2.65
C LEU A 117 -12.56 2.92 -3.53
N ILE A 118 -11.74 2.39 -4.42
CA ILE A 118 -12.15 1.38 -5.38
C ILE A 118 -11.59 0.06 -4.88
N ASP A 119 -12.47 -0.87 -4.53
CA ASP A 119 -12.06 -2.24 -4.25
C ASP A 119 -11.62 -2.96 -5.53
N PHE A 120 -10.45 -2.60 -6.05
CA PHE A 120 -9.84 -3.20 -7.22
C PHE A 120 -9.57 -4.70 -7.03
N ARG A 121 -9.59 -5.20 -5.79
CA ARG A 121 -8.96 -6.48 -5.42
C ARG A 121 -9.89 -7.44 -4.68
N GLY A 122 -10.96 -6.98 -4.04
CA GLY A 122 -11.97 -7.80 -3.38
C GLY A 122 -13.19 -8.16 -4.23
N ARG A 123 -13.37 -7.55 -5.40
CA ARG A 123 -14.55 -7.80 -6.27
C ARG A 123 -14.61 -9.16 -6.98
N HIS A 124 -13.72 -10.10 -6.66
CA HIS A 124 -13.69 -11.45 -7.26
C HIS A 124 -14.22 -12.57 -6.35
N VAL A 125 -14.70 -12.28 -5.12
CA VAL A 125 -15.11 -13.34 -4.17
C VAL A 125 -16.63 -13.44 -3.93
N SER A 126 -17.45 -12.52 -4.45
CA SER A 126 -18.90 -12.54 -4.20
C SER A 126 -19.71 -12.71 -5.49
N LYS A 127 -19.68 -13.90 -6.11
CA LYS A 127 -20.72 -14.30 -7.08
C LYS A 127 -20.98 -15.80 -7.26
N ASP A 128 -20.44 -16.70 -6.42
CA ASP A 128 -20.64 -18.16 -6.61
C ASP A 128 -21.41 -18.88 -5.48
N THR A 129 -21.88 -18.18 -4.44
CA THR A 129 -22.55 -18.85 -3.30
C THR A 129 -24.07 -18.73 -3.24
N ASP A 130 -24.74 -18.17 -4.26
CA ASP A 130 -26.19 -17.88 -4.19
C ASP A 130 -27.06 -18.73 -5.13
N SER A 131 -26.49 -19.71 -5.86
CA SER A 131 -27.23 -20.52 -6.85
C SER A 131 -27.39 -22.00 -6.49
N ALA A 132 -27.16 -22.39 -5.23
CA ALA A 132 -27.20 -23.79 -4.80
C ALA A 132 -28.32 -24.11 -3.77
N ASN A 133 -29.35 -23.27 -3.67
CA ASN A 133 -30.58 -23.64 -2.96
C ASN A 133 -31.71 -23.92 -3.96
N GLY A 134 -31.52 -24.97 -4.75
CA GLY A 134 -32.59 -25.60 -5.52
C GLY A 134 -33.26 -26.65 -4.65
N GLU A 135 -34.39 -26.28 -4.04
CA GLU A 135 -35.31 -27.22 -3.41
C GLU A 135 -35.92 -28.13 -4.47
N GLY A 136 -35.87 -29.44 -4.22
CA GLY A 136 -36.53 -30.50 -4.98
C GLY A 136 -36.93 -31.62 -4.04
#